data_AF-A0A7C3SCZ7-F1
#
_entry.id   AF-A0A7C3SCZ7-F1
#
_cell.length_a   1.000
_cell.length_b   1.000
_cell.length_c   1.000
_cell.angle_alpha   90.00
_cell.angle_beta   90.00
_cell.angle_gamma   90.00
#
_symmetry.space_group_name_H-M   'P 1'
#
loop_
_entity.id
_entity.type
_entity.pdbx_description
1 polymer ?
#
loop_
_entity_poly.entity_id
_entity_poly.type
_entity_poly.pdbx_seq_one_letter_code
_entity_poly.pdbx_strand_id
1 'polypeptide(L)'
;MNKSANLTGLLEYQSKLLLKNRSTPVPSGEVAKTHLNARRIAERLSTPVTIKTQVGVTGRFKAGGIRYAETPVIREKATFNLLSSSL
;
A
#
# COMPACT_ATOMS: atom_id res chain seq x y z
N MET A 1 29.47 -12.16 1.78
CA MET A 1 29.15 -10.74 2.09
C MET A 1 27.73 -10.68 2.63
N ASN A 2 27.56 -10.79 3.95
CA ASN A 2 26.26 -10.65 4.58
C ASN A 2 25.96 -9.16 4.76
N LYS A 3 25.23 -8.56 3.81
CA LYS A 3 24.50 -7.32 4.09
C LYS A 3 23.38 -7.71 5.05
N SER A 4 23.66 -7.63 6.35
CA SER A 4 22.58 -7.43 7.33
C SER A 4 21.82 -6.21 6.85
N ALA A 5 20.62 -6.43 6.31
CA ALA A 5 19.78 -5.35 5.81
C ALA A 5 19.51 -4.44 7.00
N ASN A 6 20.22 -3.32 7.04
CA ASN A 6 19.97 -2.26 7.99
C ASN A 6 18.49 -1.86 7.81
N LEU A 7 17.65 -2.28 8.76
CA LEU A 7 16.20 -2.06 8.85
C LEU A 7 15.87 -0.59 9.15
N THR A 8 16.70 0.35 8.70
CA THR A 8 16.66 1.78 9.06
C THR A 8 15.74 2.61 8.16
N GLY A 9 15.04 2.00 7.20
CA GLY A 9 14.07 2.68 6.34
C GLY A 9 12.62 2.46 6.81
N LEU A 10 11.87 3.55 6.98
CA LEU A 10 10.42 3.48 7.17
C LEU A 10 9.71 3.15 5.84
N LEU A 11 8.71 2.27 5.91
CA LEU A 11 7.77 2.06 4.80
C LEU A 11 6.85 3.27 4.66
N GLU A 12 6.28 3.47 3.46
CA GLU A 12 5.41 4.62 3.15
C GLU A 12 4.26 4.78 4.17
N TYR A 13 3.62 3.68 4.57
CA TYR A 13 2.54 3.74 5.55
C TYR A 13 3.03 4.16 6.96
N GLN A 14 4.22 3.72 7.38
CA GLN A 14 4.80 4.05 8.68
C GLN A 14 5.13 5.55 8.74
N SER A 15 5.74 6.07 7.67
CA SER A 15 6.00 7.51 7.53
C SER A 15 4.71 8.33 7.59
N LYS A 16 3.64 7.88 6.91
CA LYS A 16 2.33 8.57 6.96
C LYS A 16 1.71 8.57 8.35
N LEU A 17 1.83 7.48 9.12
CA LEU A 17 1.35 7.43 10.49
C LEU A 17 2.08 8.43 11.38
N LEU A 18 3.41 8.52 11.26
CA LEU A 18 4.21 9.49 12.02
C LEU A 18 3.88 10.94 11.64
N LEU A 19 3.65 11.22 10.36
CA LEU A 19 3.25 12.54 9.87
C LEU A 19 1.85 12.92 10.37
N LYS A 20 0.90 11.99 10.31
CA LYS A 20 -0.46 12.18 10.84
C LYS A 20 -0.46 12.50 12.33
N ASN A 21 0.39 11.82 13.12
CA ASN A 21 0.54 12.09 14.56
C ASN A 21 1.12 13.48 14.86
N ARG A 22 1.77 14.12 13.87
CA ARG A 22 2.26 15.51 13.94
C ARG A 22 1.32 16.50 13.23
N SER A 23 0.05 16.12 13.03
CA SER A 23 -0.95 16.95 12.34
C SER A 23 -0.56 17.37 10.93
N THR A 24 0.40 16.68 10.30
CA THR A 24 0.74 16.93 8.90
C THR A 24 -0.31 16.23 8.02
N PRO A 25 -0.96 16.95 7.08
CA PRO A 25 -1.94 16.34 6.18
C PRO A 25 -1.32 15.20 5.38
N VAL A 26 -1.98 14.04 5.40
CA VAL A 26 -1.61 12.89 4.58
C VAL A 26 -2.87 12.35 3.89
N PRO A 27 -2.75 11.76 2.69
CA PRO A 27 -3.89 11.15 2.03
C PRO A 27 -4.52 10.07 2.90
N SER A 28 -5.85 10.05 2.97
CA SER A 28 -6.62 9.00 3.65
C SER A 28 -6.32 7.63 3.03
N GLY A 29 -6.04 6.66 3.89
CA GLY A 29 -5.74 5.29 3.47
C GLY A 29 -5.30 4.42 4.65
N GLU A 30 -5.31 3.11 4.42
CA GLU A 30 -4.98 2.09 5.42
C GLU A 30 -4.18 0.95 4.80
N VAL A 31 -3.48 0.20 5.64
CA VAL A 31 -2.73 -0.98 5.21
C VAL A 31 -3.66 -2.17 5.07
N ALA A 32 -3.74 -2.72 3.87
CA ALA A 32 -4.40 -4.00 3.61
C ALA A 32 -3.37 -5.13 3.70
N LYS A 33 -3.54 -6.03 4.69
CA LYS A 33 -2.75 -7.27 4.81
C LYS A 33 -3.33 -8.42 3.97
N THR A 34 -4.60 -8.30 3.56
CA THR A 34 -5.33 -9.28 2.77
C THR A 34 -6.19 -8.56 1.72
N HIS A 35 -6.61 -9.26 0.67
CA HIS A 35 -7.54 -8.70 -0.33
C HIS A 35 -8.90 -8.32 0.28
N LEU A 36 -9.40 -9.11 1.24
CA LEU A 36 -10.63 -8.79 1.99
C LEU A 36 -10.50 -7.49 2.80
N ASN A 37 -9.33 -7.23 3.40
CA ASN A 37 -9.09 -5.95 4.09
C ASN A 37 -9.12 -4.79 3.09
N ALA A 38 -8.54 -4.95 1.91
CA ALA A 38 -8.57 -3.92 0.88
C ALA A 38 -9.99 -3.59 0.42
N ARG A 39 -10.86 -4.59 0.29
CA ARG A 39 -12.28 -4.39 -0.01
C ARG A 39 -13.00 -3.58 1.08
N ARG A 40 -12.85 -3.96 2.35
CA ARG A 40 -13.47 -3.23 3.46
C ARG A 40 -12.99 -1.77 3.54
N ILE A 41 -11.68 -1.55 3.38
CA ILE A 41 -11.09 -0.21 3.34
C ILE A 41 -11.68 0.57 2.16
N ALA A 42 -11.83 -0.08 1.00
CA ALA A 42 -12.37 0.54 -0.19
C ALA A 42 -13.81 1.02 -0.05
N GLU A 43 -14.68 0.15 0.49
CA GLU A 43 -16.09 0.46 0.77
C GLU A 43 -16.19 1.68 1.69
N ARG A 44 -15.40 1.72 2.77
CA ARG A 44 -15.39 2.86 3.69
C ARG A 44 -14.86 4.15 3.06
N LEU A 45 -13.88 4.08 2.16
CA LEU A 45 -13.32 5.27 1.51
C LEU A 45 -14.25 5.85 0.42
N SER A 46 -15.08 5.03 -0.23
CA SER A 46 -16.11 5.45 -1.21
C SER A 46 -15.62 6.40 -2.33
N THR A 47 -14.32 6.40 -2.62
CA THR A 47 -13.65 7.21 -3.65
C THR A 47 -12.61 6.35 -4.36
N PRO A 48 -12.28 6.55 -5.64
CA PRO A 48 -11.21 5.83 -6.32
C PRO A 48 -9.90 5.83 -5.53
N VAL A 49 -9.18 4.70 -5.51
CA VAL A 49 -7.93 4.57 -4.74
C VAL A 49 -6.78 4.06 -5.58
N THR A 50 -5.58 4.29 -5.07
CA THR A 50 -4.36 3.63 -5.53
C THR A 50 -3.92 2.58 -4.52
N ILE A 51 -3.74 1.34 -4.95
CA ILE A 51 -3.17 0.25 -4.16
C ILE A 51 -1.67 0.23 -4.41
N LYS A 52 -0.88 0.25 -3.33
CA LYS A 52 0.58 0.31 -3.39
C LYS A 52 1.20 -0.76 -2.49
N THR A 53 2.05 -1.58 -3.08
CA THR A 53 2.91 -2.51 -2.34
C THR A 53 3.80 -1.75 -1.35
N GLN A 54 3.90 -2.31 -0.14
CA GLN A 54 4.70 -1.75 0.96
C GLN A 54 6.03 -2.48 1.04
N VAL A 55 7.04 -1.96 0.32
CA VAL A 55 8.40 -2.49 0.29
C VAL A 55 9.40 -1.34 0.35
N GLY A 56 10.58 -1.59 0.93
CA GLY A 56 11.64 -0.59 1.14
C GLY A 56 12.48 -0.29 -0.11
N VAL A 57 11.89 -0.38 -1.30
CA VAL A 57 12.57 -0.17 -2.59
C VAL A 57 11.83 0.87 -3.45
N THR A 58 12.60 1.54 -4.32
CA THR A 58 12.06 2.46 -5.32
C THR A 58 11.58 1.69 -6.56
N GLY A 59 11.01 2.35 -7.58
CA GLY A 59 10.66 1.70 -8.86
C GLY A 59 9.37 0.86 -8.85
N ARG A 60 8.64 0.80 -7.74
CA ARG A 60 7.37 0.04 -7.59
C ARG A 60 6.36 0.28 -8.71
N PHE A 61 6.27 1.49 -9.24
CA PHE A 61 5.38 1.78 -10.37
C PHE A 61 5.73 0.95 -11.62
N LYS A 62 7.01 1.00 -12.03
CA LYS A 62 7.52 0.26 -13.20
C LYS A 62 7.46 -1.25 -12.99
N ALA A 63 7.69 -1.71 -11.77
CA ALA A 63 7.59 -3.13 -11.39
C ALA A 63 6.13 -3.63 -11.26
N GLY A 64 5.13 -2.78 -11.48
CA GLY A 64 3.71 -3.16 -11.36
C GLY A 64 3.20 -3.27 -9.92
N GLY A 65 3.97 -2.84 -8.93
CA GLY A 65 3.59 -2.78 -7.52
C GLY A 65 2.62 -1.65 -7.16
N ILE A 66 2.09 -0.92 -8.15
CA ILE A 66 1.08 0.14 -8.00
C ILE A 66 -0.08 -0.14 -8.97
N ARG A 67 -1.32 -0.05 -8.46
CA ARG A 67 -2.55 -0.25 -9.24
C ARG A 67 -3.57 0.84 -8.90
N TYR A 68 -4.19 1.43 -9.91
CA TYR A 68 -5.36 2.29 -9.74
C TYR A 68 -6.63 1.44 -9.76
N ALA A 69 -7.59 1.76 -8.90
CA ALA A 69 -8.79 0.95 -8.77
C ALA A 69 -10.00 1.80 -8.33
N GLU A 70 -10.98 1.89 -9.22
CA GLU A 70 -12.15 2.75 -9.05
C GLU A 70 -13.22 2.11 -8.17
N THR A 71 -13.43 0.80 -8.28
CA THR A 71 -14.51 0.08 -7.56
C THR A 71 -13.98 -0.89 -6.50
N PRO A 72 -14.76 -1.24 -5.47
CA PRO A 72 -14.35 -2.23 -4.46
C PRO A 72 -13.93 -3.58 -5.04
N VAL A 73 -14.63 -4.07 -6.06
CA VAL A 73 -14.32 -5.35 -6.73
C VAL A 73 -12.97 -5.29 -7.46
N ILE A 74 -12.72 -4.20 -8.20
CA ILE A 74 -11.43 -3.99 -8.89
C ILE A 74 -10.29 -3.91 -7.87
N ARG A 75 -10.55 -3.32 -6.70
CA ARG A 75 -9.55 -3.21 -5.61
C ARG A 75 -9.22 -4.56 -5.00
N GLU A 76 -10.22 -5.38 -4.70
CA GLU A 76 -10.00 -6.73 -4.17
C GLU A 76 -9.11 -7.55 -5.10
N LYS A 77 -9.47 -7.59 -6.40
CA LYS A 77 -8.69 -8.31 -7.42
C LYS A 77 -7.27 -7.76 -7.56
N ALA A 78 -7.11 -6.44 -7.56
CA ALA A 78 -5.79 -5.81 -7.64
C ALA A 78 -4.93 -6.12 -6.40
N THR A 79 -5.50 -6.12 -5.20
CA THR A 79 -4.78 -6.49 -3.98
C THR A 79 -4.42 -7.98 -3.97
N PHE A 80 -5.33 -8.86 -4.37
CA PHE A 80 -5.05 -10.29 -4.51
C PHE A 80 -3.84 -10.49 -5.44
N ASN A 81 -3.86 -9.91 -6.64
CA ASN A 81 -2.76 -10.03 -7.60
C ASN A 81 -1.42 -9.51 -7.05
N LEU A 82 -1.43 -8.42 -6.28
CA LEU A 82 -0.21 -7.85 -5.68
C LEU A 82 0.32 -8.65 -4.49
N LEU A 83 -0.55 -9.31 -3.72
CA LEU A 83 -0.15 -10.15 -2.60
C LEU A 83 0.32 -11.54 -3.06
N SER A 84 -0.23 -12.03 -4.17
CA SER A 84 0.14 -13.32 -4.77
C SER A 84 1.31 -13.24 -5.74
N SER A 85 1.74 -12.04 -6.16
CA SER A 85 2.90 -11.87 -7.02
C SER A 85 4.21 -12.03 -6.23
N SER A 86 5.09 -12.90 -6.71
CA SER A 86 6.52 -12.85 -6.37
C SER A 86 7.12 -11.65 -7.11
N LEU A 87 7.22 -10.51 -6.42
CA LEU A 87 7.99 -9.35 -6.89
C LEU A 87 9.49 -9.56 -6.66
#